data_AF-A0A1D9LHI4-F1
#
_entry.id   AF-A0A1D9LHI4-F1
#
_cell.length_a   1.000
_cell.length_b   1.000
_cell.length_c   1.000
_cell.angle_alpha   90.00
_cell.angle_beta   90.00
_cell.angle_gamma   90.00
#
_symmetry.space_group_name_H-M   'P 1'
#
loop_
_entity.id
_entity.type
_entity.pdbx_description
1 polymer ?
#
loop_
_entity_poly.entity_id
_entity_poly.type
_entity_poly.pdbx_seq_one_letter_code
_entity_poly.pdbx_strand_id
1 'polypeptide(L)'
;MNALPLIAPLALAAIQRELTLLQQLTTQPEHAALREPVAQLAGLCETVEDVVSGGVCRLSGTSETLQGLLDLLRHAEDQPLPAHRVAGLLAPLQQQVVHACSEIGQIL
;
A
#
# COMPACT_ATOMS: atom_id res chain seq x y z
N MET A 1 13.33 11.00 10.26
CA MET A 1 11.97 10.68 10.72
C MET A 1 11.02 10.92 9.56
N ASN A 2 10.71 9.88 8.78
CA ASN A 2 9.81 9.99 7.63
C ASN A 2 8.37 10.04 8.17
N ALA A 3 7.71 11.20 8.06
CA ALA A 3 6.31 11.41 8.48
C ALA A 3 5.28 10.89 7.46
N LEU A 4 5.74 10.47 6.28
CA LEU A 4 4.92 9.93 5.19
C LEU A 4 4.02 8.72 5.55
N PRO A 5 4.42 7.73 6.36
CA PRO A 5 3.58 6.56 6.61
C PRO A 5 2.36 6.87 7.51
N LEU A 6 2.34 8.01 8.20
CA LEU A 6 1.22 8.43 9.05
C LEU A 6 0.25 9.39 8.37
N ILE A 7 0.68 10.10 7.31
CA ILE A 7 -0.14 11.10 6.63
C ILE A 7 -1.23 10.44 5.78
N ALA A 8 -0.91 9.34 5.09
CA ALA A 8 -1.87 8.65 4.22
C ALA A 8 -3.07 8.05 4.99
N PRO A 9 -2.88 7.33 6.13
CA PRO A 9 -4.00 6.83 6.92
C PRO A 9 -4.87 7.94 7.52
N LEU A 10 -4.25 9.05 7.97
CA LEU A 10 -4.98 10.18 8.56
C LEU A 10 -5.79 10.95 7.52
N ALA A 11 -5.23 11.19 6.33
CA ALA A 11 -5.94 11.84 5.23
C ALA A 11 -7.13 11.01 4.76
N LEU A 12 -6.94 9.69 4.67
CA LEU A 12 -7.98 8.78 4.23
C LEU A 12 -9.13 8.66 5.26
N ALA A 13 -8.80 8.62 6.56
CA ALA A 13 -9.81 8.69 7.62
C ALA A 13 -10.60 10.02 7.62
N ALA A 14 -9.95 11.13 7.28
CA ALA A 14 -10.64 12.41 7.12
C ALA A 14 -11.61 12.40 5.92
N ILE A 15 -11.19 11.83 4.79
CA ILE A 15 -12.04 11.68 3.60
C ILE A 15 -13.25 10.78 3.90
N GLN A 16 -13.06 9.64 4.55
CA GLN A 16 -14.16 8.74 4.96
C GLN A 16 -15.19 9.46 5.86
N ARG A 17 -14.72 10.32 6.76
CA ARG A 17 -15.60 11.10 7.65
C ARG A 17 -16.47 12.08 6.87
N GLU A 18 -15.89 12.84 5.95
CA GLU A 18 -16.63 13.77 5.09
C GLU A 18 -17.59 13.03 4.15
N LEU A 19 -17.17 11.89 3.60
CA LEU A 19 -18.00 11.03 2.77
C LEU A 19 -19.24 10.53 3.54
N THR A 20 -19.07 10.14 4.80
CA THR A 20 -20.18 9.71 5.66
C THR A 20 -21.19 10.84 5.89
N LEU A 21 -20.71 12.08 6.10
CA LEU A 21 -21.57 13.25 6.24
C LEU A 21 -22.33 13.55 4.95
N LEU A 22 -21.66 13.46 3.79
CA LEU A 22 -22.28 13.61 2.48
C LEU A 22 -23.35 12.54 2.23
N GLN A 23 -23.08 11.28 2.57
CA GLN A 23 -24.07 10.20 2.46
C GLN A 23 -25.31 10.47 3.31
N GLN A 24 -25.14 10.96 4.54
CA GLN A 24 -26.26 11.35 5.39
C GLN A 24 -27.10 12.46 4.77
N LEU A 25 -26.48 13.49 4.18
CA LEU A 25 -27.19 14.58 3.51
C LEU A 25 -27.99 14.09 2.30
N THR A 26 -27.44 13.14 1.53
CA THR A 26 -28.12 12.57 0.36
C THR A 26 -29.36 11.72 0.69
N THR A 27 -29.59 11.38 1.97
CA THR A 27 -30.83 10.73 2.39
C THR A 27 -32.03 11.68 2.28
N GLN A 28 -31.79 12.99 2.35
CA GLN A 28 -32.83 14.01 2.21
C GLN A 28 -33.27 14.14 0.74
N PRO A 29 -34.58 14.29 0.48
CA PRO A 29 -35.11 14.37 -0.88
C PRO A 29 -34.61 15.60 -1.64
N GLU A 30 -34.29 16.69 -0.94
CA GLU A 30 -33.71 17.92 -1.49
C GLU A 30 -32.29 17.72 -2.05
N HIS A 31 -31.58 16.70 -1.58
CA HIS A 31 -30.22 16.35 -2.02
C HIS A 31 -30.17 15.05 -2.84
N ALA A 32 -31.32 14.56 -3.34
CA ALA A 32 -31.39 13.29 -4.07
C ALA A 32 -30.49 13.25 -5.32
N ALA A 33 -30.28 14.41 -5.98
CA ALA A 33 -29.40 14.53 -7.14
C ALA A 33 -27.90 14.28 -6.81
N LEU A 34 -27.51 14.38 -5.54
CA LEU A 34 -26.14 14.17 -5.09
C LEU A 34 -25.84 12.69 -4.74
N ARG A 35 -26.86 11.81 -4.70
CA ARG A 35 -26.67 10.38 -4.37
C ARG A 35 -25.68 9.68 -5.29
N GLU A 36 -25.84 9.90 -6.60
CA GLU A 36 -25.02 9.23 -7.62
C GLU A 36 -23.56 9.72 -7.56
N PRO A 37 -23.25 11.04 -7.55
CA PRO A 37 -21.89 11.52 -7.31
C PRO A 37 -21.27 11.03 -6.00
N VAL A 38 -22.04 10.99 -4.91
CA VAL A 38 -21.54 10.54 -3.60
C VAL A 38 -21.25 9.04 -3.59
N ALA A 39 -22.06 8.23 -4.29
CA ALA A 39 -21.78 6.80 -4.47
C ALA A 39 -20.51 6.57 -5.31
N GLN A 40 -20.29 7.36 -6.37
CA GLN A 40 -19.07 7.29 -7.18
C GLN A 40 -17.83 7.70 -6.36
N LEU A 41 -17.94 8.75 -5.54
CA LEU A 41 -16.89 9.15 -4.59
C LEU A 41 -16.58 8.05 -3.58
N ALA A 42 -17.60 7.34 -3.09
CA ALA A 42 -17.41 6.23 -2.17
C ALA A 42 -16.61 5.09 -2.82
N GLY A 43 -16.98 4.69 -4.04
CA GLY A 43 -16.24 3.66 -4.78
C GLY A 43 -14.80 4.05 -5.11
N LEU A 44 -14.55 5.34 -5.38
CA LEU A 44 -13.18 5.84 -5.54
C LEU A 44 -12.38 5.77 -4.23
N CYS A 45 -12.99 6.09 -3.08
CA CYS A 45 -12.34 5.98 -1.78
C CYS A 45 -11.97 4.52 -1.46
N GLU A 46 -12.90 3.57 -1.67
CA GLU A 46 -12.63 2.14 -1.52
C GLU A 46 -11.49 1.66 -2.42
N THR A 47 -11.46 2.12 -3.67
CA THR A 47 -10.37 1.78 -4.60
C THR A 47 -9.02 2.31 -4.10
N VAL A 48 -8.98 3.55 -3.61
CA VAL A 48 -7.76 4.14 -3.05
C VAL A 48 -7.32 3.38 -1.80
N GLU A 49 -8.25 2.98 -0.93
CA GLU A 49 -7.99 2.17 0.26
C GLU A 49 -7.34 0.84 -0.08
N ASP A 50 -7.91 0.10 -1.03
CA ASP A 50 -7.40 -1.20 -1.46
C ASP A 50 -6.00 -1.07 -2.06
N VAL A 51 -5.76 -0.06 -2.90
CA VAL A 51 -4.45 0.20 -3.50
C VAL A 51 -3.41 0.54 -2.43
N VAL A 52 -3.75 1.42 -1.47
CA VAL A 52 -2.85 1.82 -0.39
C VAL A 52 -2.57 0.65 0.55
N SER A 53 -3.59 -0.08 0.99
CA SER A 53 -3.46 -1.26 1.85
C SER A 53 -2.61 -2.35 1.20
N GLY A 54 -2.89 -2.66 -0.07
CA GLY A 54 -2.08 -3.57 -0.87
C GLY A 54 -0.62 -3.12 -0.96
N GLY A 55 -0.39 -1.83 -1.22
CA GLY A 55 0.94 -1.23 -1.27
C GLY A 55 1.71 -1.37 0.05
N VAL A 56 1.06 -1.09 1.18
CA VAL A 56 1.67 -1.23 2.53
C VAL A 56 2.03 -2.68 2.84
N CYS A 57 1.15 -3.64 2.54
CA CYS A 57 1.43 -5.06 2.72
C CYS A 57 2.65 -5.52 1.90
N ARG A 58 2.74 -5.09 0.63
CA ARG A 58 3.88 -5.43 -0.25
C ARG A 58 5.18 -4.79 0.20
N LEU A 59 5.15 -3.53 0.62
CA LEU A 59 6.31 -2.84 1.19
C LEU A 59 6.80 -3.50 2.48
N SER A 60 5.88 -3.95 3.33
CA SER A 60 6.23 -4.70 4.56
C SER A 60 6.94 -6.01 4.21
N GLY A 61 6.40 -6.79 3.26
CA GLY A 61 7.05 -8.03 2.81
C GLY A 61 8.42 -7.81 2.14
N THR A 62 8.61 -6.67 1.46
CA THR A 62 9.91 -6.30 0.89
C THR A 62 10.90 -5.89 1.99
N SER A 63 10.43 -5.17 3.01
CA SER A 63 11.23 -4.78 4.17
C SER A 63 11.71 -6.01 4.97
N GLU A 64 10.86 -7.01 5.16
CA GLU A 64 11.22 -8.28 5.81
C GLU A 64 12.29 -9.04 5.00
N THR A 65 12.13 -9.09 3.68
CA THR A 65 13.07 -9.75 2.77
C THR A 65 14.44 -9.03 2.76
N LEU A 66 14.45 -7.70 2.75
CA LEU A 66 15.67 -6.90 2.87
C LEU A 66 16.36 -7.09 4.23
N GLN A 67 15.59 -7.13 5.32
CA GLN A 67 16.14 -7.40 6.65
C GLN A 67 16.80 -8.77 6.72
N GLY A 68 16.18 -9.81 6.14
CA GLY A 68 16.79 -11.15 6.04
C GLY A 68 18.09 -11.18 5.23
N LEU A 69 18.19 -10.37 4.17
CA LEU A 69 19.42 -10.20 3.40
C LEU A 69 20.53 -9.49 4.20
N LEU A 70 20.18 -8.43 4.93
CA LEU A 70 21.11 -7.71 5.80
C LEU A 70 21.62 -8.62 6.93
N ASP A 71 20.76 -9.41 7.54
CA ASP A 71 21.16 -10.38 8.56
C ASP A 71 22.11 -11.43 7.98
N LEU A 72 21.88 -11.96 6.78
CA LEU A 72 22.84 -12.88 6.16
C LEU A 72 24.18 -12.22 5.85
N LEU A 73 24.19 -11.00 5.30
CA LEU A 73 25.42 -10.27 5.03
C LEU A 73 26.23 -10.03 6.31
N ARG A 74 25.55 -9.74 7.43
CA ARG A 74 26.18 -9.62 8.75
C ARG A 74 26.81 -10.93 9.22
N HIS A 75 26.16 -12.07 8.98
CA HIS A 75 26.74 -13.39 9.28
C HIS A 75 27.86 -13.78 8.28
N ALA A 76 27.92 -13.13 7.13
CA ALA A 76 28.92 -13.38 6.09
C ALA A 76 30.31 -12.82 6.42
N GLU A 77 30.36 -11.76 7.23
CA GLU A 77 31.62 -11.20 7.74
C GLU A 77 32.39 -12.25 8.56
N ASP A 78 31.67 -13.16 9.23
CA ASP A 78 32.25 -14.22 10.07
C ASP A 78 32.38 -15.58 9.35
N GLN A 79 31.60 -15.85 8.28
CA GLN A 79 31.65 -17.10 7.51
C GLN A 79 31.31 -16.93 6.03
N PRO A 80 31.94 -17.68 5.11
CA PRO A 80 31.61 -17.61 3.69
C PRO A 80 30.16 -18.02 3.42
N LEU A 81 29.37 -17.10 2.86
CA LEU A 81 27.98 -17.34 2.46
C LEU A 81 27.91 -18.20 1.18
N PRO A 82 27.15 -19.30 1.18
CA PRO A 82 26.97 -20.07 -0.03
C PRO A 82 25.99 -19.36 -0.99
N ALA A 83 26.43 -19.20 -2.26
CA ALA A 83 25.72 -18.45 -3.29
C ALA A 83 24.26 -18.87 -3.52
N HIS A 84 23.92 -20.15 -3.29
CA HIS A 84 22.54 -20.65 -3.43
C HIS A 84 21.58 -20.05 -2.40
N ARG A 85 22.03 -19.72 -1.18
CA ARG A 85 21.19 -19.07 -0.17
C ARG A 85 20.93 -17.61 -0.50
N VAL A 86 21.93 -16.92 -1.03
CA VAL A 86 21.82 -15.54 -1.48
C VAL A 86 20.87 -15.44 -2.67
N ALA A 87 21.02 -16.34 -3.66
CA ALA A 87 20.11 -16.42 -4.81
C ALA A 87 18.67 -16.73 -4.39
N GLY A 88 18.47 -17.65 -3.43
CA GLY A 88 17.15 -18.01 -2.92
C GLY A 88 16.40 -16.86 -2.23
N LEU A 89 17.12 -15.86 -1.70
CA LEU A 89 16.53 -14.68 -1.06
C LEU A 89 16.44 -13.46 -1.97
N LEU A 90 17.34 -13.36 -2.96
CA LEU A 90 17.25 -12.34 -4.00
C LEU A 90 16.10 -12.60 -4.97
N ALA A 91 15.75 -13.87 -5.24
CA ALA A 91 14.65 -14.23 -6.12
C ALA A 91 13.28 -13.66 -5.68
N PRO A 92 12.82 -13.84 -4.42
CA PRO A 92 11.57 -13.22 -3.97
C PRO A 92 11.65 -11.70 -3.93
N LEU A 93 12.80 -11.11 -3.59
CA LEU A 93 13.00 -9.65 -3.65
C LEU A 93 12.84 -9.12 -5.09
N GLN A 94 13.44 -9.79 -6.06
CA GLN A 94 13.36 -9.44 -7.47
C GLN A 94 11.92 -9.54 -7.98
N GLN A 95 11.20 -10.60 -7.61
CA GLN A 95 9.78 -10.75 -7.94
C GLN A 95 8.93 -9.65 -7.33
N GLN A 96 9.15 -9.29 -6.07
CA GLN A 96 8.45 -8.19 -5.40
C GLN A 96 8.69 -6.84 -6.08
N VAL A 97 9.94 -6.55 -6.48
CA VAL A 97 10.27 -5.31 -7.22
C VAL A 97 9.60 -5.27 -8.60
N VAL A 98 9.65 -6.37 -9.36
CA VAL A 98 8.99 -6.45 -10.67
C VAL A 98 7.48 -6.26 -10.54
N HIS A 99 6.85 -6.86 -9.53
CA HIS A 99 5.41 -6.72 -9.29
C HIS A 99 5.05 -5.28 -8.92
N ALA A 100 5.82 -4.66 -8.02
CA ALA A 100 5.62 -3.26 -7.63
C ALA A 100 5.77 -2.30 -8.82
N CYS A 101 6.76 -2.51 -9.69
CA CYS A 101 6.93 -1.71 -10.91
C CYS A 101 5.78 -1.89 -11.91
N SER A 102 5.25 -3.11 -12.06
CA SER A 102 4.12 -3.38 -12.95
C SER A 102 2.82 -2.70 -12.50
N GLU A 103 2.57 -2.64 -11.21
CA GLU A 103 1.37 -1.99 -10.65
C GLU A 103 1.44 -0.48 -10.75
N ILE A 104 2.59 0.13 -10.47
CA ILE A 104 2.79 1.58 -10.67
C ILE A 104 2.60 1.94 -12.15
N GLY A 105 3.06 1.10 -13.06
CA GLY A 105 2.84 1.28 -14.50
C GLY A 105 1.41 1.08 -14.98
N GLN A 106 0.52 0.49 -14.16
CA GLN A 106 -0.92 0.38 -14.46
C GLN A 106 -1.73 1.55 -13.88
N ILE A 107 -1.15 2.30 -12.93
CA ILE A 107 -1.78 3.46 -12.30
C ILE A 107 -1.44 4.77 -13.05
N LEU A 108 -0.35 4.78 -13.84
CA LEU A 108 0.10 5.90 -14.71
C LEU A 108 -0.43 5.76 -16.14
#